data_AF-A0A2P5LEW7-F1
#
_entry.id   AF-A0A2P5LEW7-F1
#
_cell.length_a   1.000
_cell.length_b   1.000
_cell.length_c   1.000
_cell.angle_alpha   90.00
_cell.angle_beta   90.00
_cell.angle_gamma   90.00
#
_symmetry.space_group_name_H-M   'P 1'
#
loop_
_entity.id
_entity.type
_entity.pdbx_description
1 polymer ?
#
loop_
_entity_poly.entity_id
_entity_poly.type
_entity_poly.pdbx_seq_one_letter_code
_entity_poly.pdbx_strand_id
1 'polypeptide(L)'
;KSAADFTAPAMTWVVTLLRREDVQKYLKALQVDDVFSWLVKEIRAVKAKVNPSALLSAFDKSIQLLQGWVDKVKGFAPLYQRAKRTLEMVRDIRMKADGPLAEQMVPVLKTFDDIIFRLERESIAARKGIVDAHNVHFRGTLPDDAAVRLMRDAEPPPSWLSKGVKDNGEDVINFKSDLTINYDQKIIEGWPVLSNGNISSFVKGGIRPDEIKGPARLYRVVSPSSRGMSDCWMTEAVYKRIDAQGDPRSFWRKYLAVWPQWNSNGQFVIYDIPPGQSLKVWRGPASAQSLTQPPNDLKGKFLEGGEEQIVFNLSEKGQKIDDFDGSIYEHPYNDTVQYYKRNLDGTTREAIEYKDYKNLPTAEQAQYQPVREEINHPNISGPFTTGWMSSEYDNALPERLGLPNVPGQVTKLANPK
;
A
#
# COMPACT_ATOMS: atom_id res chain seq x y z
N LYS A 1 18.22 17.60 -20.55
CA LYS A 1 16.88 17.71 -19.92
C LYS A 1 16.12 16.46 -20.27
N SER A 2 15.64 15.72 -19.28
CA SER A 2 15.03 14.40 -19.52
C SER A 2 13.62 14.57 -20.07
N ALA A 3 13.08 13.58 -20.78
CA ALA A 3 11.67 13.58 -21.24
C ALA A 3 10.65 13.68 -20.07
N ALA A 4 11.09 13.43 -18.84
CA ALA A 4 10.30 13.63 -17.63
C ALA A 4 9.99 15.12 -17.35
N ASP A 5 10.81 16.06 -17.84
CA ASP A 5 10.67 17.51 -17.55
C ASP A 5 9.54 18.18 -18.35
N PHE A 6 9.11 17.60 -19.49
CA PHE A 6 8.06 18.18 -20.36
C PHE A 6 6.68 17.54 -20.21
N THR A 7 6.60 16.32 -19.67
CA THR A 7 5.35 15.54 -19.63
C THR A 7 4.42 15.94 -18.48
N ALA A 8 4.93 16.51 -17.38
CA ALA A 8 4.10 16.92 -16.24
C ALA A 8 3.16 18.10 -16.55
N PRO A 9 3.59 19.21 -17.20
CA PRO A 9 2.70 20.29 -17.59
C PRO A 9 1.66 19.87 -18.65
N ALA A 10 2.05 19.02 -19.60
CA ALA A 10 1.17 18.53 -20.66
C ALA A 10 0.01 17.68 -20.10
N MET A 11 0.27 16.85 -19.09
CA MET A 11 -0.78 16.06 -18.43
C MET A 11 -1.82 16.92 -17.71
N THR A 12 -1.44 18.07 -17.15
CA THR A 12 -2.40 19.02 -16.58
C THR A 12 -3.40 19.51 -17.63
N TRP A 13 -2.94 19.77 -18.85
CA TRP A 13 -3.81 20.18 -19.97
C TRP A 13 -4.69 19.04 -20.47
N VAL A 14 -4.17 17.82 -20.55
CA VAL A 14 -4.96 16.62 -20.88
C VAL A 14 -6.07 16.42 -19.85
N VAL A 15 -5.76 16.47 -18.56
CA VAL A 15 -6.76 16.33 -17.49
C VAL A 15 -7.77 17.47 -17.52
N THR A 16 -7.33 18.70 -17.82
CA THR A 16 -8.22 19.86 -17.95
C THR A 16 -9.18 19.70 -19.13
N LEU A 17 -8.69 19.24 -20.29
CA LEU A 17 -9.52 18.94 -21.45
C LEU A 17 -10.54 17.84 -21.13
N LEU A 18 -10.10 16.75 -20.50
CA LEU A 18 -10.98 15.65 -20.13
C LEU A 18 -12.08 16.08 -19.16
N ARG A 19 -11.84 17.07 -18.30
CA ARG A 19 -12.82 17.59 -17.34
C ARG A 19 -13.86 18.56 -17.94
N ARG A 20 -13.70 18.98 -19.20
CA ARG A 20 -14.69 19.86 -19.84
C ARG A 20 -16.02 19.13 -20.02
N GLU A 21 -17.12 19.86 -19.85
CA GLU A 21 -18.47 19.31 -19.85
C GLU A 21 -18.85 18.66 -21.20
N ASP A 22 -18.43 19.25 -22.30
CA ASP A 22 -18.61 18.71 -23.66
C ASP A 22 -17.90 17.37 -23.86
N VAL A 23 -16.66 17.26 -23.37
CA VAL A 23 -15.87 16.04 -23.41
C VAL A 23 -16.47 14.96 -22.50
N GLN A 24 -16.95 15.33 -21.31
CA GLN A 24 -17.62 14.40 -20.40
C GLN A 24 -18.95 13.86 -20.98
N LYS A 25 -19.74 14.70 -21.65
CA LYS A 25 -20.95 14.25 -22.37
C LYS A 25 -20.61 13.26 -23.49
N TYR A 26 -19.55 13.52 -24.24
CA TYR A 26 -19.07 12.62 -25.29
C TYR A 26 -18.59 11.28 -24.74
N LEU A 27 -17.77 11.28 -23.68
CA LEU A 27 -17.28 10.07 -23.02
C LEU A 27 -18.41 9.22 -22.44
N LYS A 28 -19.44 9.87 -21.87
CA LYS A 28 -20.63 9.20 -21.37
C LYS A 28 -21.43 8.53 -22.49
N ALA A 29 -21.57 9.18 -23.64
CA ALA A 29 -22.24 8.60 -24.80
C ALA A 29 -21.51 7.36 -25.35
N LEU A 30 -20.19 7.32 -25.21
CA LEU A 30 -19.34 6.18 -25.59
C LEU A 30 -19.24 5.09 -24.52
N GLN A 31 -19.88 5.26 -23.36
CA GLN A 31 -19.80 4.33 -22.21
C GLN A 31 -18.34 4.04 -21.79
N VAL A 32 -17.50 5.08 -21.76
CA VAL A 32 -16.09 4.95 -21.37
C VAL A 32 -15.95 5.11 -19.86
N ASP A 33 -15.76 3.99 -19.15
CA ASP A 33 -15.60 3.98 -17.69
C ASP A 33 -14.18 4.30 -17.22
N ASP A 34 -13.15 3.87 -17.96
CA ASP A 34 -11.74 4.18 -17.71
C ASP A 34 -11.17 5.02 -18.85
N VAL A 35 -11.31 6.33 -18.72
CA VAL A 35 -10.89 7.30 -19.73
C VAL A 35 -9.39 7.22 -20.06
N PHE A 36 -8.54 6.91 -19.08
CA PHE A 36 -7.09 6.83 -19.28
C PHE A 36 -6.71 5.55 -20.05
N SER A 37 -7.31 4.40 -19.70
CA SER A 37 -7.13 3.16 -20.46
C SER A 37 -7.68 3.24 -21.87
N TRP A 38 -8.82 3.91 -22.05
CA TRP A 38 -9.39 4.16 -23.36
C TRP A 38 -8.45 5.03 -24.21
N LEU A 39 -7.91 6.13 -23.66
CA LEU A 39 -6.92 6.95 -24.35
C LEU A 39 -5.65 6.18 -24.72
N VAL A 40 -5.16 5.29 -23.85
CA VAL A 40 -4.01 4.41 -24.17
C VAL A 40 -4.31 3.55 -25.40
N LYS A 41 -5.51 2.99 -25.51
CA LYS A 41 -5.92 2.20 -26.68
C LYS A 41 -5.96 3.04 -27.95
N GLU A 42 -6.55 4.23 -27.89
CA GLU A 42 -6.62 5.15 -29.04
C GLU A 42 -5.23 5.64 -29.48
N ILE A 43 -4.35 5.95 -28.52
CA ILE A 43 -2.98 6.37 -28.82
C ILE A 43 -2.17 5.22 -29.43
N ARG A 44 -2.35 3.98 -28.96
CA ARG A 44 -1.77 2.79 -29.60
C ARG A 44 -2.30 2.61 -31.02
N ALA A 45 -3.58 2.85 -31.26
CA ALA A 45 -4.17 2.78 -32.59
C ALA A 45 -3.61 3.85 -33.54
N VAL A 46 -3.35 5.06 -33.04
CA VAL A 46 -2.67 6.12 -33.80
C VAL A 46 -1.21 5.73 -34.06
N LYS A 47 -0.45 5.31 -33.02
CA LYS A 47 0.95 4.86 -33.13
C LYS A 47 1.11 3.73 -34.15
N ALA A 48 0.15 2.81 -34.22
CA ALA A 48 0.11 1.73 -35.20
C ALA A 48 -0.05 2.21 -36.66
N LYS A 49 -0.58 3.42 -36.88
CA LYS A 49 -0.72 4.03 -38.21
C LYS A 49 0.44 4.93 -38.61
N VAL A 50 1.24 5.41 -37.64
CA VAL A 50 2.36 6.35 -37.87
C VAL A 50 3.73 5.75 -37.58
N ASN A 51 3.85 4.42 -37.47
CA ASN A 51 5.15 3.76 -37.42
C ASN A 51 5.75 3.61 -38.84
N PRO A 52 7.08 3.42 -38.94
CA PRO A 52 7.76 3.28 -40.23
C PRO A 52 7.11 2.26 -41.15
N SER A 53 6.76 1.07 -40.66
CA SER A 53 6.15 0.01 -41.48
C SER A 53 4.81 0.45 -42.10
N ALA A 54 3.94 1.10 -41.32
CA ALA A 54 2.66 1.59 -41.81
C ALA A 54 2.81 2.71 -42.85
N LEU A 55 3.73 3.65 -42.63
CA LEU A 55 4.02 4.74 -43.57
C LEU A 55 4.61 4.21 -44.88
N LEU A 56 5.55 3.27 -44.77
CA LEU A 56 6.15 2.60 -45.91
C LEU A 56 5.13 1.77 -46.70
N SER A 57 4.22 1.09 -46.02
CA SER A 57 3.11 0.38 -46.65
C SER A 57 2.16 1.32 -47.42
N ALA A 58 1.89 2.52 -46.89
CA ALA A 58 1.11 3.54 -47.61
C ALA A 58 1.84 4.06 -48.86
N PHE A 59 3.17 4.20 -48.77
CA PHE A 59 4.03 4.53 -49.89
C PHE A 59 3.99 3.42 -50.96
N ASP A 60 4.04 2.15 -50.54
CA ASP A 60 3.97 0.98 -51.43
C ASP A 60 2.62 0.90 -52.16
N LYS A 61 1.51 1.20 -51.47
CA LYS A 61 0.17 1.33 -52.09
C LYS A 61 0.12 2.44 -53.13
N SER A 62 0.78 3.56 -52.86
CA SER A 62 0.86 4.70 -53.79
C SER A 62 1.69 4.34 -55.03
N ILE A 63 2.78 3.59 -54.86
CA ILE A 63 3.57 3.02 -55.97
C ILE A 63 2.73 2.08 -56.82
N GLN A 64 1.89 1.23 -56.21
CA GLN A 64 0.98 0.35 -56.96
C GLN A 64 -0.05 1.15 -57.78
N LEU A 65 -0.61 2.22 -57.22
CA LEU A 65 -1.54 3.08 -57.95
C LEU A 65 -0.86 3.80 -59.13
N LEU A 66 0.35 4.35 -58.89
CA LEU A 66 1.16 4.96 -59.95
C LEU A 66 1.52 3.96 -61.04
N GLN A 67 1.86 2.71 -60.69
CA GLN A 67 2.06 1.63 -61.66
C GLN A 67 0.82 1.42 -62.53
N GLY A 68 -0.37 1.35 -61.93
CA GLY A 68 -1.62 1.21 -62.69
C GLY A 68 -1.89 2.39 -63.64
N TRP A 69 -1.40 3.60 -63.34
CA TRP A 69 -1.51 4.76 -64.23
C TRP A 69 -0.48 4.73 -65.35
N VAL A 70 0.76 4.32 -65.05
CA VAL A 70 1.83 4.09 -66.05
C VAL A 70 1.39 3.02 -67.06
N ASP A 71 0.73 1.96 -66.60
CA ASP A 71 0.25 0.88 -67.46
C ASP A 71 -0.85 1.34 -68.44
N LYS A 72 -1.69 2.30 -68.04
CA LYS A 72 -2.72 2.89 -68.92
C LYS A 72 -2.14 3.67 -70.09
N VAL A 73 -0.93 4.23 -69.96
CA VAL A 73 -0.28 5.02 -71.03
C VAL A 73 0.72 4.20 -71.85
N LYS A 74 0.79 2.88 -71.65
CA LYS A 74 1.74 1.97 -72.32
C LYS A 74 1.67 2.01 -73.85
N GLY A 75 0.50 2.31 -74.42
CA GLY A 75 0.30 2.47 -75.87
C GLY A 75 0.92 3.74 -76.47
N PHE A 76 1.31 4.73 -75.65
CA PHE A 76 1.88 6.00 -76.09
C PHE A 76 3.37 6.07 -75.71
N ALA A 77 4.24 5.59 -76.61
CA ALA A 77 5.66 5.32 -76.31
C ALA A 77 6.44 6.50 -75.67
N PRO A 78 6.34 7.76 -76.14
CA PRO A 78 7.07 8.87 -75.53
C PRO A 78 6.61 9.19 -74.10
N LEU A 79 5.30 9.05 -73.85
CA LEU A 79 4.69 9.31 -72.55
C LEU A 79 4.96 8.18 -71.56
N TYR A 80 4.86 6.94 -72.03
CA TYR A 80 5.15 5.74 -71.24
C TYR A 80 6.59 5.75 -70.70
N GLN A 81 7.59 6.08 -71.53
CA GLN A 81 8.98 6.09 -71.09
C GLN A 81 9.26 7.16 -70.03
N ARG A 82 8.61 8.33 -70.13
CA ARG A 82 8.71 9.38 -69.09
C ARG A 82 8.04 8.93 -67.79
N ALA A 83 6.82 8.41 -67.88
CA ALA A 83 6.06 7.96 -66.71
C ALA A 83 6.75 6.78 -65.99
N LYS A 84 7.36 5.86 -66.74
CA LYS A 84 8.14 4.73 -66.21
C LYS A 84 9.37 5.19 -65.42
N ARG A 85 10.15 6.14 -65.95
CA ARG A 85 11.32 6.71 -65.23
C ARG A 85 10.91 7.39 -63.94
N THR A 86 9.81 8.15 -63.96
CA THR A 86 9.28 8.79 -62.74
C THR A 86 8.88 7.74 -61.70
N LEU A 87 8.25 6.63 -62.12
CA LEU A 87 7.90 5.54 -61.21
C LEU A 87 9.15 4.83 -60.63
N GLU A 88 10.18 4.62 -61.43
CA GLU A 88 11.47 4.07 -60.98
C GLU A 88 12.15 4.99 -59.95
N MET A 89 12.16 6.31 -60.18
CA MET A 89 12.65 7.28 -59.18
C MET A 89 11.88 7.20 -57.86
N VAL A 90 10.55 7.06 -57.91
CA VAL A 90 9.72 6.91 -56.70
C VAL A 90 10.03 5.60 -55.96
N ARG A 91 10.29 4.50 -56.67
CA ARG A 91 10.72 3.22 -56.08
C ARG A 91 12.10 3.32 -55.42
N ASP A 92 13.05 3.99 -56.05
CA ASP A 92 14.38 4.21 -55.48
C ASP A 92 14.34 5.04 -54.20
N ILE A 93 13.50 6.09 -54.16
CA ILE A 93 13.26 6.89 -52.96
C ILE A 93 12.70 6.00 -51.84
N ARG A 94 11.73 5.12 -52.16
CA ARG A 94 11.13 4.20 -51.21
C ARG A 94 12.14 3.21 -50.62
N MET A 95 13.04 2.63 -51.43
CA MET A 95 14.08 1.72 -50.92
C MET A 95 15.05 2.42 -49.98
N LYS A 96 15.38 3.69 -50.25
CA LYS A 96 16.29 4.49 -49.42
C LYS A 96 15.63 5.04 -48.16
N ALA A 97 14.29 5.00 -48.07
CA ALA A 97 13.55 5.58 -46.95
C ALA A 97 13.59 4.73 -45.67
N ASP A 98 13.86 3.43 -45.73
CA ASP A 98 13.74 2.53 -44.56
C ASP A 98 14.56 2.99 -43.35
N GLY A 99 15.85 3.25 -43.53
CA GLY A 99 16.74 3.69 -42.45
C GLY A 99 16.44 5.10 -41.92
N PRO A 100 16.49 6.15 -42.78
CA PRO A 100 16.24 7.52 -42.36
C PRO A 100 14.85 7.74 -41.77
N LEU A 101 13.82 7.08 -42.30
CA LEU A 101 12.46 7.18 -41.75
C LEU A 101 12.38 6.54 -40.37
N ALA A 102 13.01 5.38 -40.16
CA ALA A 102 13.05 4.74 -38.86
C ALA A 102 13.74 5.65 -37.82
N GLU A 103 14.90 6.21 -38.15
CA GLU A 103 15.66 7.11 -37.27
C GLU A 103 14.88 8.38 -36.91
N GLN A 104 14.29 9.05 -37.90
CA GLN A 104 13.50 10.28 -37.68
C GLN A 104 12.21 10.02 -36.91
N MET A 105 11.70 8.79 -36.95
CA MET A 105 10.49 8.41 -36.21
C MET A 105 10.75 8.01 -34.77
N VAL A 106 12.01 7.72 -34.38
CA VAL A 106 12.36 7.37 -32.99
C VAL A 106 11.86 8.40 -31.98
N PRO A 107 12.09 9.72 -32.13
CA PRO A 107 11.63 10.70 -31.14
C PRO A 107 10.11 10.77 -31.01
N VAL A 108 9.38 10.60 -32.11
CA VAL A 108 7.92 10.64 -32.14
C VAL A 108 7.32 9.38 -31.51
N LEU A 109 7.86 8.21 -31.87
CA LEU A 109 7.44 6.94 -31.26
C LEU A 109 7.76 6.91 -29.77
N LYS A 110 8.91 7.43 -29.37
CA LYS A 110 9.27 7.60 -27.96
C LYS A 110 8.31 8.55 -27.24
N THR A 111 7.88 9.63 -27.88
CA THR A 111 6.86 10.53 -27.31
C THR A 111 5.53 9.80 -27.10
N PHE A 112 5.10 8.96 -28.05
CA PHE A 112 3.92 8.11 -27.87
C PHE A 112 4.11 7.12 -26.71
N ASP A 113 5.28 6.50 -26.58
CA ASP A 113 5.59 5.58 -25.48
C ASP A 113 5.62 6.28 -24.11
N ASP A 114 6.22 7.46 -24.02
CA ASP A 114 6.26 8.27 -22.81
C ASP A 114 4.84 8.71 -22.39
N ILE A 115 3.98 9.06 -23.36
CA ILE A 115 2.56 9.40 -23.11
C ILE A 115 1.76 8.16 -22.69
N ILE A 116 1.92 7.02 -23.38
CA ILE A 116 1.27 5.75 -23.02
C ILE A 116 1.65 5.36 -21.61
N PHE A 117 2.95 5.32 -21.31
CA PHE A 117 3.45 4.97 -19.99
C PHE A 117 2.90 5.89 -18.90
N ARG A 118 2.82 7.20 -19.18
CA ARG A 118 2.23 8.15 -18.23
C ARG A 118 0.73 7.94 -18.05
N LEU A 119 -0.04 7.74 -19.12
CA LEU A 119 -1.48 7.48 -19.04
C LEU A 119 -1.78 6.14 -18.36
N GLU A 120 -0.95 5.12 -18.54
CA GLU A 120 -1.04 3.86 -17.78
C GLU A 120 -0.79 4.11 -16.30
N ARG A 121 0.22 4.93 -15.95
CA ARG A 121 0.47 5.33 -14.57
C ARG A 121 -0.68 6.14 -13.97
N GLU A 122 -1.29 7.05 -14.74
CA GLU A 122 -2.46 7.82 -14.33
C GLU A 122 -3.74 6.97 -14.29
N SER A 123 -3.90 5.96 -15.15
CA SER A 123 -4.98 4.98 -15.07
C SER A 123 -4.83 4.17 -13.78
N ILE A 124 -3.63 3.69 -13.48
CA ILE A 124 -3.32 3.03 -12.20
C ILE A 124 -3.55 3.99 -11.02
N ALA A 125 -3.17 5.26 -11.14
CA ALA A 125 -3.38 6.27 -10.10
C ALA A 125 -4.85 6.67 -9.93
N ALA A 126 -5.65 6.74 -11.01
CA ALA A 126 -7.08 7.00 -10.99
C ALA A 126 -7.86 5.80 -10.47
N ARG A 127 -7.37 4.58 -10.74
CA ARG A 127 -7.77 3.33 -10.09
C ARG A 127 -7.30 3.23 -8.63
N LYS A 128 -6.51 4.18 -8.11
CA LYS A 128 -6.38 4.36 -6.64
C LYS A 128 -7.65 4.94 -6.01
N GLY A 129 -8.65 5.31 -6.83
CA GLY A 129 -10.05 5.22 -6.42
C GLY A 129 -10.43 3.76 -6.22
N ILE A 130 -9.97 3.19 -5.11
CA ILE A 130 -10.39 1.94 -4.47
C ILE A 130 -11.00 0.92 -5.45
N VAL A 131 -10.16 0.32 -6.30
CA VAL A 131 -10.56 -0.93 -6.97
C VAL A 131 -10.53 -2.00 -5.90
N ASP A 132 -11.73 -2.50 -5.59
CA ASP A 132 -12.02 -3.51 -4.58
C ASP A 132 -11.89 -3.03 -3.12
N ALA A 133 -12.81 -2.15 -2.70
CA ALA A 133 -13.02 -1.83 -1.28
C ALA A 133 -13.40 -3.09 -0.46
N HIS A 134 -13.51 -4.26 -1.06
CA HIS A 134 -13.81 -5.51 -0.40
C HIS A 134 -12.63 -6.48 -0.45
N ASN A 135 -11.48 -6.08 -1.00
CA ASN A 135 -10.31 -6.95 -1.06
C ASN A 135 -9.02 -6.14 -1.14
N VAL A 136 -8.44 -5.84 0.01
CA VAL A 136 -7.25 -4.97 0.08
C VAL A 136 -5.97 -5.81 0.18
N HIS A 137 -4.98 -5.44 -0.65
CA HIS A 137 -3.71 -6.17 -0.86
C HIS A 137 -2.54 -5.52 -0.09
N PHE A 138 -1.68 -6.33 0.57
CA PHE A 138 -0.64 -5.78 1.46
C PHE A 138 0.58 -6.68 1.59
N ARG A 139 1.61 -6.20 2.29
CA ARG A 139 2.72 -7.05 2.77
C ARG A 139 2.48 -7.43 4.22
N GLY A 140 2.86 -8.66 4.57
CA GLY A 140 2.96 -9.11 5.96
C GLY A 140 4.05 -8.34 6.73
N THR A 141 4.20 -8.66 8.01
CA THR A 141 5.35 -8.19 8.80
C THR A 141 6.65 -8.78 8.27
N LEU A 142 7.79 -8.11 8.49
CA LEU A 142 9.09 -8.72 8.16
C LEU A 142 9.31 -9.96 9.03
N PRO A 143 9.83 -11.06 8.46
CA PRO A 143 10.40 -12.13 9.27
C PRO A 143 11.46 -11.57 10.23
N ASP A 144 11.52 -12.12 11.44
CA ASP A 144 12.42 -11.67 12.52
C ASP A 144 13.87 -11.54 12.05
N ASP A 145 14.39 -12.54 11.33
CA ASP A 145 15.77 -12.55 10.81
C ASP A 145 16.00 -11.42 9.79
N ALA A 146 15.04 -11.18 8.90
CA ALA A 146 15.11 -10.14 7.89
C ALA A 146 14.98 -8.74 8.52
N ALA A 147 14.12 -8.58 9.52
CA ALA A 147 13.96 -7.35 10.28
C ALA A 147 15.25 -7.01 11.04
N VAL A 148 15.81 -7.97 11.78
CA VAL A 148 17.07 -7.83 12.51
C VAL A 148 18.21 -7.52 11.53
N ARG A 149 18.30 -8.21 10.40
CA ARG A 149 19.30 -7.93 9.35
C ARG A 149 19.18 -6.52 8.82
N LEU A 150 17.97 -6.05 8.47
CA LEU A 150 17.71 -4.68 8.02
C LEU A 150 18.19 -3.67 9.07
N MET A 151 17.80 -3.89 10.33
CA MET A 151 18.13 -2.97 11.43
C MET A 151 19.61 -2.99 11.78
N ARG A 152 20.28 -4.14 11.64
CA ARG A 152 21.68 -4.33 12.01
C ARG A 152 22.63 -3.83 10.91
N ASP A 153 22.36 -4.20 9.67
CA ASP A 153 23.34 -4.20 8.57
C ASP A 153 23.11 -3.08 7.54
N ALA A 154 21.97 -2.37 7.56
CA ALA A 154 21.70 -1.27 6.62
C ALA A 154 22.58 -0.03 6.89
N GLU A 155 23.12 0.56 5.82
CA GLU A 155 23.91 1.78 5.85
C GLU A 155 23.42 2.79 4.78
N PRO A 156 22.95 4.00 5.18
CA PRO A 156 22.78 4.44 6.56
C PRO A 156 21.67 3.64 7.28
N PRO A 157 21.72 3.55 8.63
CA PRO A 157 20.66 2.92 9.40
C PRO A 157 19.28 3.54 9.11
N PRO A 158 18.19 2.79 9.26
CA PRO A 158 16.85 3.34 9.08
C PRO A 158 16.63 4.57 9.97
N SER A 159 16.05 5.63 9.42
CA SER A 159 15.89 6.94 10.10
C SER A 159 15.02 6.87 11.37
N TRP A 160 14.20 5.82 11.49
CA TRP A 160 13.37 5.54 12.64
C TRP A 160 14.09 4.82 13.79
N LEU A 161 15.32 4.33 13.55
CA LEU A 161 16.10 3.56 14.52
C LEU A 161 17.15 4.43 15.20
N SER A 162 17.04 4.57 16.52
CA SER A 162 17.98 5.37 17.32
C SER A 162 19.14 4.52 17.85
N LYS A 163 20.29 5.17 18.11
CA LYS A 163 21.50 4.55 18.67
C LYS A 163 21.67 4.91 20.14
N GLY A 164 22.15 3.97 20.94
CA GLY A 164 22.40 4.12 22.37
C GLY A 164 21.57 3.15 23.21
N VAL A 165 21.53 3.40 24.52
CA VAL A 165 20.67 2.69 25.46
C VAL A 165 19.68 3.71 25.99
N LYS A 166 18.38 3.41 25.86
CA LYS A 166 17.33 4.14 26.55
C LYS A 166 16.81 3.23 27.65
N ASP A 167 16.61 3.79 28.84
CA ASP A 167 15.98 3.04 29.93
C ASP A 167 14.51 2.80 29.54
N ASN A 168 14.15 1.52 29.35
CA ASN A 168 12.83 1.11 28.92
C ASN A 168 11.82 1.09 30.09
N GLY A 169 12.28 1.28 31.33
CA GLY A 169 11.48 1.03 32.53
C GLY A 169 11.09 -0.45 32.72
N GLU A 170 11.68 -1.37 31.95
CA GLU A 170 11.37 -2.81 31.93
C GLU A 170 11.82 -3.55 33.19
N ASP A 171 12.74 -2.97 33.99
CA ASP A 171 13.29 -3.60 35.21
C ASP A 171 12.35 -3.56 36.43
N VAL A 172 11.09 -3.14 36.27
CA VAL A 172 10.18 -2.96 37.41
C VAL A 172 9.28 -4.18 37.60
N ILE A 173 9.62 -4.99 38.61
CA ILE A 173 8.90 -6.18 39.08
C ILE A 173 7.44 -5.85 39.49
N ASN A 174 7.07 -4.57 39.63
CA ASN A 174 5.72 -4.15 40.05
C ASN A 174 5.21 -2.92 39.27
N PHE A 175 4.70 -3.14 38.05
CA PHE A 175 4.16 -2.10 37.17
C PHE A 175 3.02 -1.28 37.80
N LYS A 176 2.28 -1.85 38.77
CA LYS A 176 1.19 -1.13 39.46
C LYS A 176 1.69 -0.05 40.41
N SER A 177 2.85 -0.21 41.03
CA SER A 177 3.42 0.84 41.90
C SER A 177 3.97 2.03 41.12
N ASP A 178 4.18 1.88 39.81
CA ASP A 178 4.63 2.94 38.91
C ASP A 178 3.49 3.82 38.39
N LEU A 179 2.24 3.41 38.65
CA LEU A 179 1.07 4.21 38.37
C LEU A 179 0.97 5.32 39.43
N THR A 180 1.03 6.57 39.00
CA THR A 180 0.81 7.76 39.85
C THR A 180 -0.67 7.99 40.17
N ILE A 181 -1.52 7.04 39.77
CA ILE A 181 -2.98 7.11 39.77
C ILE A 181 -3.55 6.04 40.71
N ASN A 182 -4.71 6.31 41.29
CA ASN A 182 -5.45 5.30 42.03
C ASN A 182 -6.10 4.30 41.07
N TYR A 183 -5.31 3.35 40.58
CA TYR A 183 -5.67 2.39 39.54
C TYR A 183 -6.89 1.56 39.93
N ASP A 184 -6.89 0.96 41.13
CA ASP A 184 -7.99 0.11 41.59
C ASP A 184 -9.31 0.88 41.68
N GLN A 185 -9.28 2.14 42.12
CA GLN A 185 -10.44 3.02 42.12
C GLN A 185 -10.95 3.30 40.69
N LYS A 186 -10.06 3.50 39.71
CA LYS A 186 -10.46 3.75 38.32
C LYS A 186 -11.11 2.52 37.67
N ILE A 187 -10.68 1.31 38.03
CA ILE A 187 -11.34 0.08 37.61
C ILE A 187 -12.76 0.00 38.17
N ILE A 188 -12.96 0.34 39.45
CA ILE A 188 -14.30 0.43 40.07
C ILE A 188 -15.16 1.47 39.35
N GLU A 189 -14.56 2.58 38.92
CA GLU A 189 -15.24 3.61 38.13
C GLU A 189 -15.47 3.20 36.66
N GLY A 190 -15.02 2.03 36.22
CA GLY A 190 -15.31 1.46 34.90
C GLY A 190 -14.25 1.71 33.82
N TRP A 191 -13.01 2.04 34.19
CA TRP A 191 -11.87 1.99 33.26
C TRP A 191 -11.43 0.53 33.02
N PRO A 192 -10.86 0.23 31.84
CA PRO A 192 -10.48 -1.14 31.49
C PRO A 192 -9.28 -1.65 32.30
N VAL A 193 -9.21 -2.95 32.57
CA VAL A 193 -8.15 -3.57 33.38
C VAL A 193 -6.88 -3.79 32.55
N LEU A 194 -5.81 -3.06 32.86
CA LEU A 194 -4.49 -3.15 32.23
C LEU A 194 -3.69 -4.39 32.66
N SER A 195 -3.04 -5.04 31.69
CA SER A 195 -1.97 -6.00 31.93
C SER A 195 -0.64 -5.29 32.27
N ASN A 196 0.34 -6.04 32.78
CA ASN A 196 1.69 -5.50 32.98
C ASN A 196 2.32 -5.02 31.66
N GLY A 197 2.09 -5.74 30.55
CA GLY A 197 2.55 -5.35 29.22
C GLY A 197 1.88 -4.06 28.73
N ASN A 198 0.61 -3.84 29.06
CA ASN A 198 -0.05 -2.57 28.75
C ASN A 198 0.54 -1.41 29.55
N ILE A 199 0.88 -1.62 30.83
CA ILE A 199 1.48 -0.56 31.64
C ILE A 199 2.89 -0.24 31.13
N SER A 200 3.70 -1.27 30.82
CA SER A 200 5.06 -1.11 30.32
C SER A 200 5.14 -0.49 28.92
N SER A 201 4.05 -0.52 28.15
CA SER A 201 4.00 0.12 26.84
C SER A 201 3.96 1.65 26.94
N PHE A 202 3.68 2.24 28.11
CA PHE A 202 3.73 3.68 28.35
C PHE A 202 5.03 4.11 29.02
N VAL A 203 5.43 5.38 28.81
CA VAL A 203 6.48 5.99 29.64
C VAL A 203 6.08 5.90 31.10
N LYS A 204 7.03 5.50 31.96
CA LYS A 204 6.85 5.41 33.42
C LYS A 204 6.18 6.67 33.98
N GLY A 205 5.05 6.49 34.69
CA GLY A 205 4.26 7.57 35.27
C GLY A 205 3.49 8.45 34.28
N GLY A 206 3.56 8.20 32.97
CA GLY A 206 2.93 9.00 31.92
C GLY A 206 1.52 8.55 31.52
N ILE A 207 1.08 7.37 31.97
CA ILE A 207 -0.26 6.86 31.71
C ILE A 207 -1.29 7.55 32.60
N ARG A 208 -2.44 7.91 32.02
CA ARG A 208 -3.55 8.55 32.74
C ARG A 208 -4.90 8.02 32.25
N PRO A 209 -5.92 8.00 33.12
CA PRO A 209 -7.28 7.74 32.70
C PRO A 209 -7.82 8.93 31.91
N ASP A 210 -8.62 8.66 30.89
CA ASP A 210 -9.37 9.67 30.15
C ASP A 210 -10.73 9.12 29.71
N GLU A 211 -11.62 10.02 29.31
CA GLU A 211 -12.93 9.69 28.75
C GLU A 211 -13.14 10.46 27.46
N ILE A 212 -13.15 9.74 26.34
CA ILE A 212 -13.30 10.32 25.00
C ILE A 212 -14.78 10.35 24.66
N LYS A 213 -15.35 11.55 24.55
CA LYS A 213 -16.76 11.77 24.20
C LYS A 213 -16.92 11.80 22.68
N GLY A 214 -17.95 11.12 22.18
CA GLY A 214 -18.31 11.13 20.77
C GLY A 214 -19.06 12.41 20.34
N PRO A 215 -19.09 12.73 19.03
CA PRO A 215 -18.47 11.99 17.93
C PRO A 215 -16.94 12.11 17.94
N ALA A 216 -16.25 10.98 17.92
CA ALA A 216 -14.79 10.93 17.89
C ALA A 216 -14.31 9.68 17.16
N ARG A 217 -13.08 9.73 16.64
CA ARG A 217 -12.44 8.62 15.94
C ARG A 217 -11.08 8.32 16.52
N LEU A 218 -10.83 7.02 16.71
CA LEU A 218 -9.52 6.49 17.03
C LEU A 218 -8.99 5.71 15.83
N TYR A 219 -7.68 5.75 15.64
CA TYR A 219 -6.98 5.14 14.52
C TYR A 219 -5.99 4.13 15.06
N ARG A 220 -5.78 3.04 14.32
CA ARG A 220 -4.74 2.07 14.63
C ARG A 220 -4.13 1.57 13.33
N VAL A 221 -2.81 1.63 13.25
CA VAL A 221 -2.06 1.05 12.13
C VAL A 221 -1.92 -0.45 12.39
N VAL A 222 -2.32 -1.27 11.43
CA VAL A 222 -2.41 -2.73 11.57
C VAL A 222 -1.77 -3.43 10.38
N SER A 223 -1.27 -4.64 10.64
CA SER A 223 -0.82 -5.57 9.63
C SER A 223 -1.95 -6.52 9.26
N PRO A 224 -1.82 -7.25 8.13
CA PRO A 224 -2.78 -8.28 7.79
C PRO A 224 -2.90 -9.38 8.86
N SER A 225 -1.82 -9.61 9.62
CA SER A 225 -1.76 -10.57 10.72
C SER A 225 -2.27 -10.04 12.06
N SER A 226 -2.46 -8.73 12.20
CA SER A 226 -2.94 -8.12 13.44
C SER A 226 -4.47 -8.22 13.53
N ARG A 227 -5.04 -8.19 14.73
CA ARG A 227 -6.48 -7.94 14.91
C ARG A 227 -6.76 -6.44 14.76
N GLY A 228 -7.99 -6.04 14.43
CA GLY A 228 -8.44 -4.65 14.41
C GLY A 228 -8.67 -4.14 15.83
N MET A 229 -9.38 -4.92 16.65
CA MET A 229 -9.67 -4.63 18.06
C MET A 229 -8.58 -5.21 18.98
N SER A 230 -7.52 -4.43 19.24
CA SER A 230 -6.42 -4.73 20.18
C SER A 230 -5.78 -3.41 20.63
N ASP A 231 -4.57 -3.40 21.17
CA ASP A 231 -3.94 -2.26 21.84
C ASP A 231 -3.26 -1.26 20.88
N CYS A 232 -2.80 -0.13 21.43
CA CYS A 232 -2.01 0.91 20.74
C CYS A 232 -2.83 1.71 19.70
N TRP A 233 -4.00 2.20 20.11
CA TRP A 233 -4.78 3.17 19.33
C TRP A 233 -4.19 4.57 19.44
N MET A 234 -4.57 5.47 18.53
CA MET A 234 -4.22 6.88 18.58
C MET A 234 -5.43 7.74 18.25
N THR A 235 -5.42 9.00 18.68
CA THR A 235 -6.47 9.94 18.26
C THR A 235 -6.34 10.28 16.77
N GLU A 236 -7.43 10.76 16.16
CA GLU A 236 -7.38 11.32 14.80
C GLU A 236 -6.32 12.44 14.66
N ALA A 237 -6.12 13.25 15.70
CA ALA A 237 -5.12 14.31 15.69
C ALA A 237 -3.69 13.76 15.62
N VAL A 238 -3.39 12.70 16.38
CA VAL A 238 -2.09 12.01 16.32
C VAL A 238 -1.91 11.39 14.93
N TYR A 239 -2.91 10.66 14.42
CA TYR A 239 -2.84 10.04 13.10
C TYR A 239 -2.57 11.06 11.98
N LYS A 240 -3.33 12.17 11.94
CA LYS A 240 -3.13 13.25 10.96
C LYS A 240 -1.77 13.91 11.08
N ARG A 241 -1.25 14.07 12.30
CA ARG A 241 0.09 14.63 12.52
C ARG A 241 1.17 13.71 11.96
N ILE A 242 1.02 12.39 12.15
CA ILE A 242 1.92 11.40 11.55
C ILE A 242 1.81 11.47 10.02
N ASP A 243 0.61 11.44 9.47
CA ASP A 243 0.36 11.43 8.03
C ASP A 243 0.88 12.70 7.33
N ALA A 244 0.89 13.83 8.03
CA ALA A 244 1.43 15.09 7.54
C ALA A 244 2.98 15.16 7.52
N GLN A 245 3.68 14.16 8.07
CA GLN A 245 5.15 14.14 8.02
C GLN A 245 5.63 13.82 6.60
N GLY A 246 6.84 14.29 6.25
CA GLY A 246 7.48 13.89 4.99
C GLY A 246 7.80 12.39 4.92
N ASP A 247 7.93 11.73 6.08
CA ASP A 247 8.10 10.28 6.22
C ASP A 247 7.22 9.75 7.37
N PRO A 248 5.90 9.55 7.12
CA PRO A 248 4.93 9.17 8.15
C PRO A 248 5.24 7.79 8.76
N ARG A 249 5.76 6.86 7.95
CA ARG A 249 6.17 5.53 8.39
C ARG A 249 7.27 5.61 9.43
N SER A 250 8.35 6.33 9.14
CA SER A 250 9.49 6.42 10.06
C SER A 250 9.10 7.13 11.34
N PHE A 251 8.27 8.17 11.26
CA PHE A 251 7.73 8.85 12.44
C PHE A 251 6.91 7.89 13.31
N TRP A 252 5.98 7.15 12.71
CA TRP A 252 5.14 6.17 13.39
C TRP A 252 5.98 5.12 14.12
N ARG A 253 6.91 4.46 13.40
CA ARG A 253 7.78 3.43 13.99
C ARG A 253 8.61 3.98 15.15
N LYS A 254 9.18 5.17 14.97
CA LYS A 254 10.08 5.78 15.93
C LYS A 254 9.37 6.17 17.23
N TYR A 255 8.24 6.87 17.13
CA TYR A 255 7.63 7.50 18.30
C TYR A 255 6.43 6.75 18.88
N LEU A 256 5.76 5.88 18.12
CA LEU A 256 4.84 4.86 18.68
C LEU A 256 5.53 3.51 18.91
N ALA A 257 6.86 3.46 18.74
CA ALA A 257 7.72 2.34 19.11
C ALA A 257 7.29 0.98 18.55
N VAL A 258 7.02 0.94 17.24
CA VAL A 258 6.53 -0.27 16.56
C VAL A 258 7.60 -0.88 15.66
N TRP A 259 8.07 -2.08 16.02
CA TRP A 259 9.04 -2.83 15.22
C TRP A 259 8.43 -3.41 13.93
N PRO A 260 9.22 -3.55 12.85
CA PRO A 260 8.71 -4.00 11.56
C PRO A 260 8.32 -5.48 11.50
N GLN A 261 8.85 -6.32 12.39
CA GLN A 261 8.45 -7.71 12.55
C GLN A 261 7.16 -7.88 13.37
N TRP A 262 6.80 -6.89 14.18
CA TRP A 262 5.57 -6.91 14.98
C TRP A 262 4.36 -6.45 14.18
N ASN A 263 4.54 -5.37 13.41
CA ASN A 263 3.44 -4.76 12.68
C ASN A 263 3.95 -4.05 11.41
N SER A 264 3.22 -4.25 10.31
CA SER A 264 3.47 -3.57 9.05
C SER A 264 2.71 -2.26 8.99
N ASN A 265 3.24 -1.27 8.26
CA ASN A 265 2.67 0.07 8.18
C ASN A 265 1.64 0.23 7.04
N GLY A 266 1.19 -0.87 6.43
CA GLY A 266 0.44 -0.86 5.18
C GLY A 266 -1.05 -0.57 5.34
N GLN A 267 -1.60 -0.73 6.54
CA GLN A 267 -3.03 -0.60 6.78
C GLN A 267 -3.35 0.13 8.07
N PHE A 268 -4.57 0.64 8.15
CA PHE A 268 -5.13 1.13 9.40
C PHE A 268 -6.62 0.79 9.52
N VAL A 269 -7.11 0.82 10.75
CA VAL A 269 -8.53 0.68 11.09
C VAL A 269 -8.98 1.91 11.89
N ILE A 270 -10.27 2.20 11.86
CA ILE A 270 -10.89 3.32 12.56
C ILE A 270 -11.88 2.75 13.56
N TYR A 271 -11.83 3.20 14.81
CA TYR A 271 -12.88 2.99 15.80
C TYR A 271 -13.72 4.27 15.92
N ASP A 272 -15.01 4.19 15.61
CA ASP A 272 -15.95 5.29 15.75
C ASP A 272 -16.58 5.29 17.15
N ILE A 273 -16.53 6.44 17.83
CA ILE A 273 -17.28 6.70 19.07
C ILE A 273 -18.50 7.55 18.68
N PRO A 274 -19.73 7.00 18.70
CA PRO A 274 -20.92 7.71 18.25
C PRO A 274 -21.26 8.96 19.09
N PRO A 275 -21.98 9.95 18.52
CA PRO A 275 -22.52 11.07 19.29
C PRO A 275 -23.30 10.62 20.53
N GLY A 276 -23.06 11.28 21.66
CA GLY A 276 -23.75 10.95 22.92
C GLY A 276 -23.19 9.73 23.65
N GLN A 277 -22.25 8.99 23.06
CA GLN A 277 -21.50 7.93 23.74
C GLN A 277 -20.15 8.48 24.24
N SER A 278 -19.58 7.79 25.21
CA SER A 278 -18.22 8.04 25.68
C SER A 278 -17.46 6.75 25.88
N LEU A 279 -16.14 6.83 25.74
CA LEU A 279 -15.23 5.70 25.85
C LEU A 279 -14.19 6.01 26.94
N LYS A 280 -14.18 5.19 27.99
CA LYS A 280 -13.15 5.25 29.04
C LYS A 280 -11.89 4.56 28.54
N VAL A 281 -10.78 5.29 28.59
CA VAL A 281 -9.51 4.85 28.03
C VAL A 281 -8.36 5.13 28.98
N TRP A 282 -7.27 4.40 28.78
CA TRP A 282 -5.95 4.79 29.25
C TRP A 282 -5.18 5.41 28.12
N ARG A 283 -4.50 6.52 28.36
CA ARG A 283 -3.65 7.15 27.35
C ARG A 283 -2.42 7.79 27.96
N GLY A 284 -1.41 7.97 27.13
CA GLY A 284 -0.12 8.49 27.54
C GLY A 284 0.92 8.30 26.44
N PRO A 285 2.14 8.84 26.61
CA PRO A 285 3.23 8.65 25.67
C PRO A 285 3.70 7.19 25.65
N ALA A 286 3.99 6.66 24.47
CA ALA A 286 4.57 5.33 24.30
C ALA A 286 5.97 5.25 24.93
N SER A 287 6.28 4.14 25.60
CA SER A 287 7.62 3.88 26.11
C SER A 287 8.61 3.66 24.98
N ALA A 288 9.89 3.84 25.28
CA ALA A 288 10.94 3.38 24.38
C ALA A 288 10.92 1.86 24.30
N GLN A 289 11.39 1.30 23.18
CA GLN A 289 11.46 -0.14 22.97
C GLN A 289 12.86 -0.54 22.55
N SER A 290 13.38 -1.62 23.14
CA SER A 290 14.65 -2.23 22.78
C SER A 290 14.45 -3.74 22.61
N LEU A 291 15.11 -4.35 21.62
CA LEU A 291 15.16 -5.80 21.50
C LEU A 291 16.41 -6.29 22.20
N THR A 292 16.25 -6.88 23.39
CA THR A 292 17.36 -7.31 24.26
C THR A 292 17.51 -8.83 24.36
N GLN A 293 16.54 -9.58 23.83
CA GLN A 293 16.49 -11.03 23.91
C GLN A 293 16.92 -11.68 22.58
N PRO A 294 17.77 -12.72 22.61
CA PRO A 294 18.04 -13.55 21.44
C PRO A 294 16.74 -14.20 20.89
N PRO A 295 16.63 -14.42 19.57
CA PRO A 295 17.61 -14.13 18.52
C PRO A 295 17.59 -12.66 18.03
N ASN A 296 16.71 -11.83 18.59
CA ASN A 296 16.40 -10.50 18.09
C ASN A 296 17.23 -9.37 18.73
N ASP A 297 18.22 -9.70 19.57
CA ASP A 297 19.05 -8.74 20.28
C ASP A 297 19.72 -7.74 19.32
N LEU A 298 19.34 -6.46 19.46
CA LEU A 298 19.89 -5.33 18.73
C LEU A 298 20.60 -4.39 19.71
N LYS A 299 21.72 -4.87 20.28
CA LYS A 299 22.57 -4.11 21.21
C LYS A 299 22.78 -2.66 20.77
N GLY A 300 22.40 -1.74 21.66
CA GLY A 300 22.60 -0.30 21.46
C GLY A 300 21.70 0.33 20.40
N LYS A 301 20.56 -0.29 20.08
CA LYS A 301 19.54 0.25 19.17
C LYS A 301 18.16 0.19 19.83
N PHE A 302 17.37 1.24 19.64
CA PHE A 302 16.06 1.37 20.26
C PHE A 302 15.12 2.23 19.41
N LEU A 303 13.81 2.10 19.66
CA LEU A 303 12.78 3.02 19.20
C LEU A 303 12.46 4.01 20.31
N GLU A 304 12.35 5.29 19.97
CA GLU A 304 12.31 6.35 20.98
C GLU A 304 11.04 6.35 21.83
N GLY A 305 9.90 5.96 21.27
CA GLY A 305 8.62 6.19 21.92
C GLY A 305 8.33 7.69 22.07
N GLY A 306 7.36 8.05 22.89
CA GLY A 306 7.03 9.42 23.28
C GLY A 306 5.79 10.00 22.60
N GLU A 307 5.29 9.37 21.53
CA GLU A 307 4.02 9.77 20.92
C GLU A 307 2.84 9.18 21.70
N GLU A 308 1.72 9.88 21.71
CA GLU A 308 0.57 9.48 22.50
C GLU A 308 -0.13 8.24 21.90
N GLN A 309 -0.34 7.24 22.74
CA GLN A 309 -1.14 6.07 22.45
C GLN A 309 -2.31 5.92 23.44
N ILE A 310 -3.26 5.07 23.07
CA ILE A 310 -4.52 4.83 23.79
C ILE A 310 -4.76 3.32 23.87
N VAL A 311 -5.15 2.85 25.07
CA VAL A 311 -5.58 1.48 25.36
C VAL A 311 -6.96 1.53 25.99
N PHE A 312 -7.92 0.79 25.42
CA PHE A 312 -9.29 0.77 25.94
C PHE A 312 -10.02 -0.57 25.79
N ASN A 313 -9.38 -1.54 25.14
CA ASN A 313 -10.00 -2.80 24.76
C ASN A 313 -9.43 -3.93 25.60
N LEU A 314 -9.96 -4.13 26.80
CA LEU A 314 -9.52 -5.21 27.68
C LEU A 314 -10.73 -6.01 28.15
N SER A 315 -10.72 -7.33 27.92
CA SER A 315 -11.74 -8.30 28.30
C SER A 315 -12.26 -8.05 29.73
N GLU A 316 -13.55 -8.32 29.96
CA GLU A 316 -14.24 -8.11 31.25
C GLU A 316 -13.56 -8.78 32.45
N LYS A 317 -12.63 -9.71 32.22
CA LYS A 317 -11.97 -10.50 33.27
C LYS A 317 -10.47 -10.24 33.43
N GLY A 318 -9.89 -9.26 32.74
CA GLY A 318 -8.44 -9.02 32.79
C GLY A 318 -7.61 -10.25 32.36
N GLN A 319 -8.21 -11.17 31.60
CA GLN A 319 -7.50 -12.32 31.03
C GLN A 319 -6.61 -11.82 29.92
N LYS A 320 -5.35 -12.30 29.91
CA LYS A 320 -4.27 -11.94 28.98
C LYS A 320 -4.77 -11.60 27.58
N ILE A 321 -4.40 -10.41 27.14
CA ILE A 321 -4.69 -9.84 25.82
C ILE A 321 -3.33 -9.48 25.26
N ASP A 322 -2.57 -10.51 24.90
CA ASP A 322 -1.33 -10.30 24.19
C ASP A 322 -1.47 -10.91 22.81
N ASP A 323 -1.46 -10.06 21.78
CA ASP A 323 -1.23 -10.45 20.39
C ASP A 323 0.11 -11.22 20.22
N PHE A 324 0.99 -11.18 21.23
CA PHE A 324 2.37 -11.69 21.19
C PHE A 324 2.57 -13.13 21.70
N ASP A 325 1.77 -13.63 22.64
CA ASP A 325 2.00 -14.96 23.26
C ASP A 325 1.02 -16.05 22.78
N GLY A 326 0.11 -15.69 21.88
CA GLY A 326 -0.91 -16.60 21.37
C GLY A 326 -1.93 -17.02 22.43
N SER A 327 -2.08 -16.29 23.54
CA SER A 327 -3.17 -16.53 24.50
C SER A 327 -4.55 -16.18 23.89
N ILE A 328 -5.57 -16.86 24.40
CA ILE A 328 -6.89 -16.96 23.78
C ILE A 328 -7.60 -15.60 23.86
N TYR A 329 -7.81 -14.97 22.70
CA TYR A 329 -8.73 -13.85 22.53
C TYR A 329 -10.18 -14.33 22.71
N GLU A 330 -10.75 -14.17 23.91
CA GLU A 330 -12.21 -14.25 24.14
C GLU A 330 -12.83 -12.86 24.16
N HIS A 331 -12.55 -12.03 23.13
CA HIS A 331 -13.33 -10.80 22.93
C HIS A 331 -14.61 -11.15 22.15
N PRO A 332 -15.81 -10.65 22.53
CA PRO A 332 -17.07 -10.99 21.85
C PRO A 332 -17.09 -10.60 20.37
N TYR A 333 -16.24 -9.65 19.97
CA TYR A 333 -16.10 -9.16 18.60
C TYR A 333 -14.73 -9.49 18.00
N ASN A 334 -14.25 -10.71 18.25
CA ASN A 334 -12.95 -11.14 17.75
C ASN A 334 -12.94 -11.19 16.22
N ASP A 335 -11.88 -10.69 15.60
CA ASP A 335 -11.74 -10.76 14.15
C ASP A 335 -11.62 -12.20 13.64
N THR A 336 -12.09 -12.42 12.42
CA THR A 336 -11.91 -13.69 11.71
C THR A 336 -10.49 -13.74 11.18
N VAL A 337 -9.68 -14.70 11.64
CA VAL A 337 -8.27 -14.88 11.24
C VAL A 337 -8.07 -16.31 10.78
N GLN A 338 -7.47 -16.48 9.61
CA GLN A 338 -7.08 -17.77 9.04
C GLN A 338 -5.55 -17.88 8.96
N TYR A 339 -5.05 -19.11 9.07
CA TYR A 339 -3.62 -19.40 9.01
C TYR A 339 -3.32 -20.12 7.71
N TYR A 340 -2.61 -19.45 6.81
CA TYR A 340 -2.28 -19.97 5.48
C TYR A 340 -0.88 -20.57 5.47
N LYS A 341 -0.74 -21.81 5.02
CA LYS A 341 0.57 -22.44 4.86
C LYS A 341 1.34 -21.81 3.70
N ARG A 342 2.57 -21.37 3.93
CA ARG A 342 3.50 -20.93 2.89
C ARG A 342 4.18 -22.15 2.26
N ASN A 343 3.96 -22.34 0.97
CA ASN A 343 4.68 -23.33 0.18
C ASN A 343 6.03 -22.77 -0.31
N LEU A 344 6.93 -23.66 -0.69
CA LEU A 344 8.26 -23.32 -1.20
C LEU A 344 8.24 -22.49 -2.50
N ASP A 345 7.12 -22.52 -3.22
CA ASP A 345 6.90 -21.75 -4.45
C ASP A 345 6.28 -20.37 -4.22
N GLY A 346 6.18 -19.91 -2.96
CA GLY A 346 5.53 -18.65 -2.59
C GLY A 346 4.00 -18.69 -2.66
N THR A 347 3.42 -19.83 -3.04
CA THR A 347 1.97 -20.01 -2.98
C THR A 347 1.53 -20.31 -1.56
N THR A 348 0.36 -19.82 -1.24
CA THR A 348 -0.36 -20.10 -0.01
C THR A 348 -1.56 -20.95 -0.41
N ARG A 349 -1.67 -22.13 0.20
CA ARG A 349 -2.80 -23.04 0.00
C ARG A 349 -3.20 -23.58 1.37
N GLU A 350 -4.45 -23.98 1.50
CA GLU A 350 -4.98 -24.65 2.70
C GLU A 350 -4.93 -23.77 3.95
N ALA A 351 -6.02 -23.02 4.17
CA ALA A 351 -6.20 -22.22 5.38
C ALA A 351 -6.68 -23.11 6.52
N ILE A 352 -6.11 -22.94 7.71
CA ILE A 352 -6.56 -23.59 8.94
C ILE A 352 -6.96 -22.55 9.98
N GLU A 353 -7.87 -22.94 10.87
CA GLU A 353 -8.26 -22.12 12.01
C GLU A 353 -7.18 -22.12 13.08
N TYR A 354 -7.18 -21.09 13.95
CA TYR A 354 -6.26 -21.01 15.09
C TYR A 354 -6.28 -22.27 15.96
N LYS A 355 -7.45 -22.91 16.14
CA LYS A 355 -7.61 -24.11 16.96
C LYS A 355 -6.77 -25.29 16.45
N ASP A 356 -6.58 -25.37 15.14
CA ASP A 356 -5.81 -26.41 14.48
C ASP A 356 -4.33 -26.01 14.40
N TYR A 357 -4.07 -24.74 14.06
CA TYR A 357 -2.72 -24.16 14.01
C TYR A 357 -1.97 -24.32 15.34
N LYS A 358 -2.61 -24.00 16.48
CA LYS A 358 -1.95 -24.06 17.79
C LYS A 358 -1.53 -25.47 18.21
N ASN A 359 -2.14 -26.49 17.61
CA ASN A 359 -1.84 -27.90 17.88
C ASN A 359 -0.70 -28.43 17.00
N LEU A 360 -0.23 -27.66 16.01
CA LEU A 360 0.91 -28.04 15.18
C LEU A 360 2.23 -27.93 15.96
N PRO A 361 3.26 -28.73 15.61
CA PRO A 361 4.61 -28.53 16.12
C PRO A 361 5.14 -27.12 15.82
N THR A 362 5.92 -26.51 16.71
CA THR A 362 6.46 -25.14 16.56
C THR A 362 7.21 -24.94 15.22
N ALA A 363 7.95 -25.96 14.76
CA ALA A 363 8.66 -25.91 13.48
C ALA A 363 7.70 -25.86 12.27
N GLU A 364 6.51 -26.45 12.39
CA GLU A 364 5.47 -26.38 11.36
C GLU A 364 4.69 -25.08 11.45
N GLN A 365 4.42 -24.58 12.65
CA GLN A 365 3.77 -23.28 12.86
C GLN A 365 4.49 -22.15 12.13
N ALA A 366 5.83 -22.16 12.11
CA ALA A 366 6.65 -21.18 11.39
C ALA A 366 6.39 -21.13 9.87
N GLN A 367 5.77 -22.18 9.30
CA GLN A 367 5.42 -22.22 7.88
C GLN A 367 4.07 -21.54 7.59
N TYR A 368 3.28 -21.20 8.61
CA TYR A 368 1.99 -20.56 8.43
C TYR A 368 2.11 -19.04 8.56
N GLN A 369 1.22 -18.33 7.88
CA GLN A 369 1.04 -16.88 7.98
C GLN A 369 -0.40 -16.59 8.41
N PRO A 370 -0.62 -15.97 9.57
CA PRO A 370 -1.95 -15.48 9.93
C PRO A 370 -2.37 -14.33 9.02
N VAL A 371 -3.63 -14.36 8.58
CA VAL A 371 -4.29 -13.33 7.79
C VAL A 371 -5.69 -13.10 8.36
N ARG A 372 -5.97 -11.86 8.77
CA ARG A 372 -7.30 -11.37 9.16
C ARG A 372 -8.18 -11.29 7.91
N GLU A 373 -9.30 -11.99 7.88
CA GLU A 373 -10.24 -11.96 6.75
C GLU A 373 -11.35 -10.93 6.98
N GLU A 374 -11.82 -10.81 8.22
CA GLU A 374 -12.93 -9.94 8.58
C GLU A 374 -12.72 -9.27 9.94
N ILE A 375 -13.11 -7.99 10.02
CA ILE A 375 -13.25 -7.26 11.28
C ILE A 375 -14.68 -7.40 11.79
N ASN A 376 -14.83 -7.92 13.01
CA ASN A 376 -16.15 -8.24 13.56
C ASN A 376 -16.70 -7.19 14.52
N HIS A 377 -15.89 -6.21 14.93
CA HIS A 377 -16.32 -5.16 15.84
C HIS A 377 -17.25 -4.15 15.15
N PRO A 378 -18.46 -3.88 15.69
CA PRO A 378 -19.48 -3.07 15.01
C PRO A 378 -19.08 -1.61 14.83
N ASN A 379 -18.23 -1.09 15.73
CA ASN A 379 -17.70 0.28 15.66
C ASN A 379 -16.34 0.39 14.96
N ILE A 380 -15.79 -0.71 14.42
CA ILE A 380 -14.51 -0.65 13.70
C ILE A 380 -14.76 -0.71 12.20
N SER A 381 -14.24 0.30 11.50
CA SER A 381 -14.16 0.34 10.05
C SER A 381 -12.75 -0.01 9.58
N GLY A 382 -12.63 -0.76 8.49
CA GLY A 382 -11.35 -1.08 7.88
C GLY A 382 -11.26 -2.54 7.40
N PRO A 383 -10.06 -3.00 7.02
CA PRO A 383 -8.83 -2.22 6.96
C PRO A 383 -8.80 -1.26 5.75
N PHE A 384 -8.18 -0.10 5.92
CA PHE A 384 -7.88 0.88 4.89
C PHE A 384 -6.39 0.91 4.60
N THR A 385 -5.98 1.36 3.41
CA THR A 385 -4.56 1.58 3.08
C THR A 385 -4.05 2.88 3.71
N THR A 386 -2.92 2.83 4.40
CA THR A 386 -2.25 4.07 4.90
C THR A 386 -1.67 4.90 3.77
N GLY A 387 -1.29 4.27 2.64
CA GLY A 387 -0.52 4.93 1.58
C GLY A 387 0.96 5.15 1.94
N TRP A 388 1.39 4.73 3.13
CA TRP A 388 2.77 4.83 3.59
C TRP A 388 3.59 3.74 2.90
N MET A 389 4.39 4.10 1.90
CA MET A 389 5.14 3.16 1.07
C MET A 389 6.02 2.19 1.88
N SER A 390 6.17 0.95 1.40
CA SER A 390 6.97 -0.12 2.03
C SER A 390 8.29 -0.41 1.29
N SER A 391 8.98 0.62 0.79
CA SER A 391 10.19 0.44 -0.03
C SER A 391 11.33 -0.30 0.66
N GLU A 392 11.47 -0.18 1.99
CA GLU A 392 12.48 -0.92 2.78
C GLU A 392 12.22 -2.43 2.84
N TYR A 393 11.02 -2.88 2.46
CA TYR A 393 10.61 -4.29 2.44
C TYR A 393 10.79 -4.93 1.05
N ASP A 394 11.11 -4.14 0.01
CA ASP A 394 11.13 -4.59 -1.39
C ASP A 394 12.11 -5.76 -1.64
N ASN A 395 13.22 -5.81 -0.89
CA ASN A 395 14.23 -6.87 -1.00
C ASN A 395 13.98 -8.06 -0.06
N ALA A 396 13.13 -7.90 0.96
CA ALA A 396 12.93 -8.90 2.02
C ALA A 396 11.58 -9.64 1.91
N LEU A 397 10.55 -8.98 1.37
CA LEU A 397 9.23 -9.53 1.11
C LEU A 397 8.72 -9.01 -0.25
N PRO A 398 9.17 -9.60 -1.37
CA PRO A 398 8.73 -9.16 -2.69
C PRO A 398 7.24 -9.42 -2.91
N GLU A 399 6.67 -10.42 -2.23
CA GLU A 399 5.29 -10.87 -2.39
C GLU A 399 4.29 -9.99 -1.61
N ARG A 400 3.15 -9.69 -2.25
CA ARG A 400 1.99 -9.10 -1.60
C ARG A 400 1.04 -10.23 -1.20
N LEU A 401 0.59 -10.21 0.05
CA LEU A 401 -0.59 -10.92 0.51
C LEU A 401 -1.82 -10.33 -0.19
N GLY A 402 -2.63 -11.21 -0.78
CA GLY A 402 -3.74 -10.86 -1.68
C GLY A 402 -3.33 -10.95 -3.14
N LEU A 403 -3.86 -11.97 -3.82
CA LEU A 403 -3.61 -12.40 -5.20
C LEU A 403 -2.14 -12.68 -5.60
N PRO A 404 -1.89 -13.73 -6.40
CA PRO A 404 -2.84 -14.75 -6.87
C PRO A 404 -3.15 -15.84 -5.83
N ASN A 405 -2.52 -15.84 -4.65
CA ASN A 405 -2.46 -17.03 -3.78
C ASN A 405 -3.28 -16.96 -2.48
N VAL A 406 -3.69 -15.78 -2.00
CA VAL A 406 -4.55 -15.62 -0.81
C VAL A 406 -5.76 -14.74 -1.19
N PRO A 407 -6.99 -15.06 -0.74
CA PRO A 407 -8.06 -14.06 -0.66
C PRO A 407 -7.55 -12.86 0.17
N GLY A 408 -7.61 -11.64 -0.32
CA GLY A 408 -7.22 -10.48 0.50
C GLY A 408 -8.33 -10.05 1.45
N GLN A 409 -8.11 -8.93 2.15
CA GLN A 409 -8.92 -8.57 3.31
C GLN A 409 -10.11 -7.70 2.93
N VAL A 410 -11.29 -7.97 3.48
CA VAL A 410 -12.50 -7.21 3.17
C VAL A 410 -12.56 -5.93 4.00
N THR A 411 -12.60 -4.75 3.36
CA THR A 411 -12.93 -3.52 4.11
C THR A 411 -14.40 -3.55 4.47
N LYS A 412 -14.68 -3.50 5.76
CA LYS A 412 -16.01 -3.33 6.33
C LYS A 412 -16.13 -1.93 6.90
N LEU A 413 -17.23 -1.25 6.60
CA LEU A 413 -17.56 0.00 7.26
C LEU A 413 -18.39 -0.32 8.50
N ALA A 414 -18.05 0.31 9.62
CA ALA A 414 -18.88 0.29 10.81
C ALA A 414 -20.27 0.84 10.45
N ASN A 415 -21.30 0.11 10.87
CA ASN A 415 -22.67 0.62 10.91
C ASN A 415 -23.00 0.84 12.39
N PRO A 416 -22.54 1.96 12.98
CA PRO A 416 -22.85 2.27 14.38
C PRO A 416 -24.37 2.32 14.52
N LYS A 417 -24.93 1.46 15.38
CA LYS A 417 -26.35 1.45 15.74
C LYS A 417 -26.67 2.55 16.73
#